data_AF-A0A9N8ZPE0-F1
#
_entry.id   AF-A0A9N8ZPE0-F1
#
_cell.length_a   1.000
_cell.length_b   1.000
_cell.length_c   1.000
_cell.angle_alpha   90.00
_cell.angle_beta   90.00
_cell.angle_gamma   90.00
#
_symmetry.space_group_name_H-M   'P 1'
#
loop_
_entity.id
_entity.type
_entity.pdbx_description
1 polymer ?
#
loop_
_entity_poly.entity_id
_entity_poly.type
_entity_poly.pdbx_seq_one_letter_code
_entity_poly.pdbx_strand_id
1 'polypeptide(L)'
;MTHPYFWSPSKRLGFLQDASDRFEVEERDPPSSLLQRLEQNAVHIISPDWYKRIDKILVENLGKYRKYDGSRIRDLLRALRNKKHHYQDLPENVKRSLGEIPEGFLFYFTSRFPKLMLHVYYLIAESESLRNESIFKHYFEIPGEN
;
A
#
# COMPACT_ATOMS: atom_id res chain seq x y z
N MET A 1 17.76 8.26 10.01
CA MET A 1 17.07 7.02 10.43
C MET A 1 15.97 6.69 9.41
N THR A 2 16.21 5.73 8.50
CA THR A 2 15.43 5.53 7.26
C THR A 2 14.40 4.40 7.35
N HIS A 3 14.39 3.65 8.45
CA HIS A 3 13.47 2.52 8.63
C HIS A 3 12.04 2.99 8.92
N PRO A 4 10.98 2.35 8.37
CA PRO A 4 9.58 2.76 8.52
C PRO A 4 9.12 2.87 9.96
N TYR A 5 9.74 2.12 10.88
CA TYR A 5 9.46 2.21 12.31
C TYR A 5 9.53 3.66 12.83
N PHE A 6 10.43 4.49 12.30
CA PHE A 6 10.62 5.88 12.74
C PHE A 6 9.85 6.90 11.90
N TRP A 7 9.11 6.45 10.89
CA TRP A 7 8.31 7.32 10.05
C TRP A 7 6.99 7.67 10.73
N SER A 8 6.58 8.94 10.59
CA SER A 8 5.23 9.36 10.97
C SER A 8 4.16 8.60 10.16
N PRO A 9 2.91 8.51 10.65
CA PRO A 9 1.82 7.90 9.90
C PRO A 9 1.64 8.49 8.49
N SER A 10 1.77 9.81 8.35
CA SER A 10 1.73 10.48 7.04
C SER A 10 2.80 9.97 6.09
N LYS A 11 4.04 9.80 6.58
CA LYS A 11 5.17 9.33 5.75
C LYS A 11 5.00 7.86 5.35
N ARG A 12 4.51 7.00 6.24
CA ARG A 12 4.19 5.59 5.91
C ARG A 12 3.07 5.49 4.89
N LEU A 13 2.00 6.27 5.07
CA LEU A 13 0.88 6.28 4.14
C LEU A 13 1.28 6.80 2.76
N GLY A 14 2.07 7.88 2.71
CA GLY A 14 2.65 8.40 1.47
C GLY A 14 3.50 7.36 0.75
N PHE A 15 4.40 6.68 1.47
CA PHE A 15 5.23 5.63 0.88
C PHE A 15 4.42 4.51 0.22
N LEU A 16 3.35 4.03 0.86
CA LEU A 16 2.49 2.99 0.29
C LEU A 16 1.74 3.47 -0.96
N GLN A 17 1.39 4.76 -1.04
CA GLN A 17 0.78 5.33 -2.23
C GLN A 17 1.77 5.44 -3.38
N ASP A 18 2.96 5.98 -3.11
CA ASP A 18 4.02 6.15 -4.10
C ASP A 18 4.43 4.78 -4.67
N ALA A 19 4.53 3.77 -3.80
CA ALA A 19 4.72 2.37 -4.21
C ALA A 19 3.57 1.87 -5.10
N SER A 20 2.31 2.11 -4.71
CA SER A 20 1.15 1.74 -5.52
C SER A 20 1.19 2.41 -6.90
N ASP A 21 1.46 3.71 -6.99
CA ASP A 21 1.51 4.45 -8.25
C ASP A 21 2.67 3.92 -9.14
N ARG A 22 3.83 3.60 -8.54
CA ARG A 22 4.96 3.00 -9.26
C ARG A 22 4.65 1.61 -9.82
N PHE A 23 3.93 0.77 -9.08
CA PHE A 23 3.55 -0.57 -9.55
C PHE A 23 2.39 -0.55 -10.55
N GLU A 24 1.68 0.57 -10.71
CA GLU A 24 0.60 0.68 -11.70
C GLU A 24 1.11 0.68 -13.15
N VAL A 25 2.30 1.24 -13.38
CA VAL A 25 2.93 1.40 -14.70
C VAL A 25 3.74 0.19 -15.16
N GLU A 26 3.92 -0.83 -14.30
CA GLU A 26 4.65 -2.04 -14.64
C GLU A 26 3.87 -2.95 -15.61
N GLU A 27 4.61 -3.64 -16.49
CA GLU A 27 4.07 -4.63 -17.42
C GLU A 27 3.47 -5.82 -16.67
N ARG A 28 2.28 -6.26 -17.10
CA ARG A 28 1.44 -7.23 -16.38
C ARG A 28 1.36 -8.60 -17.04
N ASP A 29 1.53 -8.63 -18.36
CA ASP A 29 1.40 -9.86 -19.15
C ASP A 29 2.47 -9.88 -20.26
N PRO A 30 3.61 -10.57 -20.03
CA PRO A 30 3.98 -11.26 -18.79
C PRO A 30 4.29 -10.27 -17.65
N PRO A 31 4.14 -10.66 -16.37
CA PRO A 31 4.44 -9.77 -15.25
C PRO A 31 5.93 -9.45 -15.20
N SER A 32 6.26 -8.17 -14.99
CA SER A 32 7.65 -7.73 -14.80
C SER A 32 8.31 -8.41 -13.58
N SER A 33 9.64 -8.43 -13.54
CA SER A 33 10.40 -8.99 -12.40
C SER A 33 10.05 -8.29 -11.07
N LEU A 34 9.74 -7.00 -11.13
CA LEU A 34 9.28 -6.23 -9.96
C LEU A 34 7.91 -6.71 -9.47
N LEU A 35 6.93 -6.90 -10.37
CA LEU A 35 5.63 -7.42 -9.97
C LEU A 35 5.71 -8.86 -9.48
N GLN A 36 6.57 -9.70 -10.07
CA GLN A 36 6.80 -11.06 -9.57
C GLN A 36 7.34 -11.05 -8.14
N ARG A 37 8.33 -10.18 -7.84
CA ARG A 37 8.87 -10.01 -6.48
C ARG A 37 7.83 -9.42 -5.52
N LEU A 38 7.03 -8.45 -5.97
CA LEU A 38 5.94 -7.89 -5.18
C LEU A 38 4.95 -8.97 -4.74
N GLU A 39 4.57 -9.87 -5.64
CA GLU A 39 3.59 -10.93 -5.36
C GLU A 39 4.19 -12.17 -4.68
N GLN A 40 5.51 -12.18 -4.45
CA GLN A 40 6.17 -13.27 -3.73
C GLN A 40 5.64 -13.35 -2.29
N ASN A 41 5.25 -14.57 -1.88
CA ASN A 41 4.67 -14.83 -0.56
C ASN A 41 3.36 -14.07 -0.26
N ALA A 42 2.60 -13.64 -1.28
CA ALA A 42 1.37 -12.86 -1.12
C ALA A 42 0.42 -13.40 -0.04
N VAL A 43 0.18 -14.73 -0.02
CA VAL A 43 -0.67 -15.38 0.99
C VAL A 43 -0.23 -15.09 2.43
N HIS A 44 1.08 -15.02 2.71
CA HIS A 44 1.58 -14.70 4.05
C HIS A 44 1.46 -13.21 4.40
N ILE A 45 1.39 -12.33 3.39
CA ILE A 45 1.31 -10.88 3.58
C ILE A 45 -0.15 -10.43 3.71
N ILE A 46 -1.04 -10.94 2.85
CA ILE A 46 -2.41 -10.46 2.71
C ILE A 46 -3.50 -11.51 2.96
N SER A 47 -3.12 -12.74 3.32
CA SER A 47 -3.99 -13.94 3.31
C SER A 47 -4.32 -14.39 1.86
N PRO A 48 -4.92 -15.58 1.64
CA PRO A 48 -5.29 -16.03 0.29
C PRO A 48 -6.30 -15.12 -0.41
N ASP A 49 -7.11 -14.40 0.36
CA ASP A 49 -8.09 -13.44 -0.12
C ASP A 49 -8.22 -12.28 0.88
N TRP A 50 -7.67 -11.12 0.53
CA TRP A 50 -7.67 -9.95 1.41
C TRP A 50 -9.05 -9.34 1.60
N TYR A 51 -10.04 -9.64 0.74
CA TYR A 51 -11.43 -9.21 0.97
C TYR A 51 -12.00 -9.76 2.27
N LYS A 52 -11.55 -10.96 2.70
CA LYS A 52 -11.97 -11.60 3.95
C LYS A 52 -11.37 -10.94 5.19
N ARG A 53 -10.38 -10.07 5.02
CA ARG A 53 -9.64 -9.39 6.10
C ARG A 53 -10.13 -7.97 6.36
N ILE A 54 -10.95 -7.42 5.46
CA ILE A 54 -11.49 -6.07 5.57
C ILE A 54 -12.99 -6.09 5.88
N ASP A 55 -13.50 -4.97 6.39
CA ASP A 55 -14.90 -4.86 6.80
C ASP A 55 -15.84 -4.96 5.60
N LYS A 56 -16.97 -5.66 5.77
CA LYS A 56 -17.97 -5.87 4.72
C LYS A 56 -18.42 -4.57 4.05
N ILE A 57 -18.56 -3.50 4.83
CA ILE A 57 -18.92 -2.16 4.33
C ILE A 57 -17.91 -1.61 3.32
N LEU A 58 -16.61 -1.89 3.52
CA LEU A 58 -15.56 -1.50 2.59
C LEU A 58 -15.58 -2.40 1.36
N VAL A 59 -15.81 -3.71 1.51
CA VAL A 59 -15.97 -4.66 0.39
C VAL A 59 -17.08 -4.20 -0.56
N GLU A 60 -18.27 -3.90 -0.01
CA GLU A 60 -19.42 -3.41 -0.77
C GLU A 60 -19.11 -2.09 -1.46
N ASN A 61 -18.36 -1.19 -0.80
CA ASN A 61 -17.96 0.09 -1.38
C ASN A 61 -16.90 -0.04 -2.48
N LEU A 62 -16.03 -1.06 -2.43
CA LEU A 62 -15.05 -1.35 -3.48
C LEU A 62 -15.73 -1.94 -4.73
N GLY A 63 -16.63 -2.91 -4.53
CA GLY A 63 -17.30 -3.64 -5.61
C GLY A 63 -18.17 -2.78 -6.53
N LYS A 64 -18.57 -1.58 -6.10
CA LYS A 64 -19.38 -0.65 -6.91
C LYS A 64 -18.62 -0.04 -8.10
N TYR A 65 -17.31 0.16 -7.97
CA TYR A 65 -16.56 0.97 -8.92
C TYR A 65 -15.48 0.19 -9.66
N ARG A 66 -14.85 -0.79 -9.00
CA ARG A 66 -13.71 -1.50 -9.56
C ARG A 66 -13.62 -2.92 -9.01
N LYS A 67 -13.32 -3.87 -9.89
CA LYS A 67 -12.94 -5.22 -9.49
C LYS A 67 -11.45 -5.23 -9.14
N TYR A 68 -11.13 -5.80 -7.98
CA TYR A 68 -9.77 -6.06 -7.56
C TYR A 68 -9.58 -7.57 -7.42
N ASP A 69 -8.35 -8.04 -7.60
CA ASP A 69 -7.98 -9.41 -7.30
C ASP A 69 -7.62 -9.53 -5.80
N GLY A 70 -8.43 -10.30 -5.06
CA GLY A 70 -8.27 -10.59 -3.64
C GLY A 70 -6.97 -11.33 -3.29
N SER A 71 -6.31 -11.92 -4.28
CA SER A 71 -5.07 -12.69 -4.09
C SER A 71 -3.78 -11.88 -4.34
N ARG A 72 -3.89 -10.62 -4.80
CA ARG A 72 -2.75 -9.81 -5.25
C ARG A 72 -2.44 -8.64 -4.31
N ILE A 73 -1.17 -8.51 -3.92
CA ILE A 73 -0.66 -7.40 -3.10
C ILE A 73 -0.82 -6.07 -3.83
N ARG A 74 -0.51 -6.05 -5.13
CA ARG A 74 -0.66 -4.87 -5.99
C ARG A 74 -2.08 -4.31 -5.94
N ASP A 75 -3.08 -5.18 -5.95
CA ASP A 75 -4.48 -4.77 -5.96
C ASP A 75 -4.97 -4.28 -4.59
N LEU A 76 -4.43 -4.83 -3.49
CA LEU A 76 -4.61 -4.27 -2.16
C LEU A 76 -4.03 -2.85 -2.04
N LEU A 77 -2.81 -2.63 -2.53
CA LEU A 77 -2.17 -1.31 -2.56
C LEU A 77 -2.99 -0.32 -3.41
N ARG A 78 -3.46 -0.76 -4.57
CA ARG A 78 -4.35 0.04 -5.42
C ARG A 78 -5.66 0.40 -4.72
N ALA A 79 -6.26 -0.53 -3.98
CA ALA A 79 -7.48 -0.27 -3.22
C ALA A 79 -7.23 0.77 -2.11
N LEU A 80 -6.14 0.64 -1.35
CA LEU A 80 -5.71 1.60 -0.33
C LEU A 80 -5.53 2.99 -0.94
N ARG A 81 -4.75 3.09 -2.03
CA ARG A 81 -4.47 4.34 -2.76
C ARG A 81 -5.76 4.99 -3.24
N ASN A 82 -6.67 4.23 -3.85
CA ASN A 82 -7.95 4.74 -4.33
C ASN A 82 -8.85 5.24 -3.19
N LYS A 83 -8.90 4.52 -2.05
CA LYS A 83 -9.73 4.95 -0.91
C LYS A 83 -9.17 6.16 -0.20
N LYS A 84 -7.84 6.32 -0.14
CA LYS A 84 -7.24 7.55 0.35
C LYS A 84 -7.52 8.73 -0.59
N HIS A 85 -7.33 8.53 -1.90
CA HIS A 85 -7.55 9.58 -2.90
C HIS A 85 -8.98 10.13 -2.88
N HIS A 86 -9.97 9.25 -2.78
CA HIS A 86 -11.39 9.62 -2.74
C HIS A 86 -11.96 9.72 -1.33
N TYR A 87 -11.12 9.84 -0.29
CA TYR A 87 -11.57 9.75 1.09
C TYR A 87 -12.69 10.75 1.41
N GLN A 88 -12.58 11.99 0.91
CA GLN A 88 -13.59 13.04 1.14
C GLN A 88 -14.96 12.71 0.54
N ASP A 89 -14.99 11.96 -0.57
CA ASP A 89 -16.21 11.55 -1.28
C ASP A 89 -16.83 10.27 -0.71
N LEU A 90 -16.18 9.62 0.28
CA LEU A 90 -16.69 8.38 0.86
C LEU A 90 -17.93 8.64 1.73
N PRO A 91 -18.91 7.71 1.72
CA PRO A 91 -19.99 7.71 2.68
C PRO A 91 -19.49 7.71 4.14
N GLU A 92 -20.21 8.38 5.03
CA GLU A 92 -19.79 8.60 6.43
C GLU A 92 -19.61 7.29 7.22
N ASN A 93 -20.42 6.27 6.92
CA ASN A 93 -20.25 4.94 7.50
C ASN A 93 -18.96 4.24 7.06
N VAL A 94 -18.49 4.48 5.83
CA VAL A 94 -17.21 3.97 5.32
C VAL A 94 -16.05 4.73 5.95
N LYS A 95 -16.14 6.06 6.06
CA LYS A 95 -15.13 6.90 6.75
C LYS A 95 -14.94 6.45 8.21
N ARG A 96 -16.02 6.23 8.95
CA ARG A 96 -15.97 5.73 10.33
C ARG A 96 -15.29 4.37 10.46
N SER A 97 -15.51 3.45 9.51
CA SER A 97 -14.84 2.13 9.49
C SER A 97 -13.35 2.27 9.19
N LEU A 98 -12.96 3.13 8.24
CA LEU A 98 -11.57 3.36 7.87
C LEU A 98 -10.79 4.18 8.90
N GLY A 99 -11.45 5.08 9.62
CA GLY A 99 -10.82 6.04 10.53
C GLY A 99 -10.21 7.25 9.80
N GLU A 100 -9.89 8.28 10.58
CA GLU A 100 -9.37 9.55 10.07
C GLU A 100 -8.00 9.42 9.42
N ILE A 101 -7.73 10.24 8.40
CA ILE A 101 -6.43 10.31 7.75
C ILE A 101 -5.49 11.21 8.59
N PRO A 102 -4.20 10.86 8.73
CA PRO A 102 -3.54 9.68 8.18
C PRO A 102 -3.61 8.45 9.10
N GLU A 103 -3.75 8.65 10.40
CA GLU A 103 -3.44 7.64 11.42
C GLU A 103 -4.47 6.53 11.52
N GLY A 104 -5.76 6.87 11.64
CA GLY A 104 -6.85 5.89 11.66
C GLY A 104 -6.89 5.06 10.37
N PHE A 105 -6.82 5.75 9.22
CA PHE A 105 -6.77 5.11 7.91
C PHE A 105 -5.59 4.14 7.77
N LEU A 106 -4.38 4.57 8.14
CA LEU A 106 -3.20 3.71 8.09
C LEU A 106 -3.33 2.53 9.06
N PHE A 107 -3.81 2.78 10.27
CA PHE A 107 -4.01 1.75 11.29
C PHE A 107 -5.00 0.68 10.82
N TYR A 108 -6.08 1.06 10.14
CA TYR A 108 -7.06 0.12 9.58
C TYR A 108 -6.39 -0.96 8.71
N PHE A 109 -5.53 -0.55 7.78
CA PHE A 109 -4.84 -1.49 6.89
C PHE A 109 -3.71 -2.24 7.59
N THR A 110 -2.87 -1.54 8.37
CA THR A 110 -1.69 -2.16 9.01
C THR A 110 -2.04 -3.12 10.14
N SER A 111 -3.15 -2.91 10.86
CA SER A 111 -3.66 -3.90 11.83
C SER A 111 -4.17 -5.19 11.16
N ARG A 112 -4.73 -5.09 9.95
CA ARG A 112 -5.24 -6.24 9.18
C ARG A 112 -4.15 -6.96 8.39
N PHE A 113 -3.15 -6.22 7.92
CA PHE A 113 -2.03 -6.66 7.09
C PHE A 113 -0.68 -6.22 7.69
N PRO A 114 -0.29 -6.78 8.85
CA PRO A 114 0.87 -6.29 9.62
C PRO A 114 2.21 -6.39 8.89
N LYS A 115 2.32 -7.27 7.89
CA LYS A 115 3.54 -7.46 7.10
C LYS A 115 3.61 -6.57 5.86
N LEU A 116 2.51 -5.93 5.46
CA LEU A 116 2.42 -5.18 4.20
C LEU A 116 3.47 -4.06 4.11
N MET A 117 3.58 -3.26 5.18
CA MET A 117 4.50 -2.11 5.20
C MET A 117 5.95 -2.53 5.00
N LEU A 118 6.39 -3.55 5.74
CA LEU A 118 7.77 -4.04 5.66
C LEU A 118 8.04 -4.76 4.34
N HIS A 119 7.08 -5.53 3.83
CA HIS A 119 7.20 -6.20 2.53
C HIS A 119 7.48 -5.21 1.40
N VAL A 120 6.66 -4.15 1.31
CA VAL A 120 6.83 -3.10 0.29
C VAL A 120 8.10 -2.29 0.54
N TYR A 121 8.42 -2.01 1.80
CA TYR A 121 9.65 -1.30 2.16
C TYR A 121 10.91 -2.05 1.69
N TYR A 122 11.05 -3.33 2.04
CA TYR A 122 12.24 -4.11 1.69
C TYR A 122 12.35 -4.35 0.19
N LEU A 123 11.22 -4.54 -0.50
CA LEU A 123 11.21 -4.63 -1.97
C LEU A 123 11.87 -3.42 -2.64
N ILE A 124 11.52 -2.21 -2.20
CA ILE A 124 12.08 -0.96 -2.74
C ILE A 124 13.49 -0.73 -2.20
N ALA A 125 13.71 -0.97 -0.91
CA ALA A 125 15.01 -0.78 -0.29
C ALA A 125 16.07 -1.66 -0.99
N GLU A 126 15.84 -2.95 -1.17
CA GLU A 126 16.81 -3.89 -1.76
C GLU A 126 17.08 -3.66 -3.24
N SER A 127 16.31 -2.80 -3.91
CA SER A 127 16.53 -2.44 -5.31
C SER A 127 17.19 -1.07 -5.40
N GLU A 128 18.48 -1.03 -5.76
CA GLU A 128 19.21 0.23 -5.92
C GLU A 128 18.56 1.16 -6.94
N SER A 129 18.04 0.63 -8.05
CA SER A 129 17.35 1.43 -9.04
C SER A 129 16.08 2.08 -8.47
N LEU A 130 15.23 1.31 -7.79
CA LEU A 130 13.99 1.83 -7.19
C LEU A 130 14.28 2.83 -6.08
N ARG A 131 15.21 2.53 -5.18
CA ARG A 131 15.56 3.39 -4.06
C ARG A 131 16.02 4.78 -4.51
N ASN A 132 16.67 4.86 -5.67
CA ASN A 132 17.18 6.09 -6.25
C ASN A 132 16.20 6.78 -7.21
N GLU A 133 15.04 6.19 -7.49
CA GLU A 133 13.98 6.91 -8.22
C GLU A 133 13.53 8.14 -7.43
N SER A 134 13.24 9.23 -8.12
CA SER A 134 12.88 10.52 -7.50
C SER A 134 11.70 10.43 -6.55
N ILE A 135 10.75 9.52 -6.82
CA ILE A 135 9.58 9.29 -5.97
C ILE A 135 9.92 8.57 -4.65
N PHE A 136 11.02 7.83 -4.58
CA PHE A 136 11.41 7.07 -3.39
C PHE A 136 12.57 7.66 -2.61
N LYS A 137 13.43 8.43 -3.27
CA LYS A 137 14.72 8.89 -2.75
C LYS A 137 14.59 9.53 -1.36
N HIS A 138 13.61 10.42 -1.15
CA HIS A 138 13.39 11.13 0.12
C HIS A 138 12.94 10.24 1.30
N TYR A 139 12.51 9.00 1.03
CA TYR A 139 12.24 8.03 2.09
C TYR A 139 13.52 7.41 2.65
N PHE A 140 14.59 7.36 1.84
CA PHE A 140 15.85 6.69 2.14
C PHE A 140 17.03 7.65 2.41
N GLU A 141 16.86 8.95 2.20
CA GLU A 141 17.86 9.96 2.60
C GLU A 141 17.86 10.19 4.12
N ILE A 142 19.06 10.36 4.69
CA ILE A 142 19.25 10.79 6.08
C ILE A 142 19.37 12.32 6.06
N PRO A 143 18.53 13.07 6.80
CA PRO A 143 18.68 14.52 6.87
C PRO A 143 20.06 14.88 7.45
N GLY A 144 20.89 15.59 6.68
CA GLY A 144 22.18 16.14 7.15
C GLY A 144 23.44 15.52 6.54
N GLU A 145 23.34 14.55 5.63
CA GLU A 145 24.48 14.06 4.83
C GLU A 145 24.32 14.54 3.37
N ASN A 146 24.78 15.76 3.09
CA ASN A 146 25.12 16.26 1.75
C ASN A 146 26.46 16.96 1.83
#